data_AF-A0A1S1R1I2-F1
#
_entry.id   AF-A0A1S1R1I2-F1
#
_cell.length_a   1.000
_cell.length_b   1.000
_cell.length_c   1.000
_cell.angle_alpha   90.00
_cell.angle_beta   90.00
_cell.angle_gamma   90.00
#
_symmetry.space_group_name_H-M   'P 1'
#
loop_
_entity.id
_entity.type
_entity.pdbx_description
1 polymer ?
#
loop_
_entity_poly.entity_id
_entity_poly.type
_entity_poly.pdbx_seq_one_letter_code
_entity_poly.pdbx_strand_id
1 'polypeptide(L)'
;MTDDNEAGGPSAAERPASTGAAAAPGAAGGEAQRLGDVLDEWVSRASTALGLEPGSVDATLILDLARDVAHGVARPAAPLTGFLVGLAAGRRGGSAADVRAAADTVLALLPEHDSKHDG
;
A
#
# COMPACT_ATOMS: atom_id res chain seq x y z
N MET A 1 34.20 67.42 -13.99
CA MET A 1 35.04 66.21 -14.03
C MET A 1 34.29 65.15 -13.27
N THR A 2 33.40 64.46 -13.98
CA THR A 2 32.73 63.25 -13.51
C THR A 2 32.57 62.37 -14.73
N ASP A 3 33.12 61.18 -14.62
CA ASP A 3 33.40 60.21 -15.65
C ASP A 3 32.16 59.61 -16.33
N ASP A 4 32.30 59.44 -17.65
CA ASP A 4 31.53 58.53 -18.50
C ASP A 4 31.85 57.07 -18.13
N ASN A 5 30.82 56.25 -17.94
CA ASN A 5 30.96 54.81 -17.72
C ASN A 5 30.47 54.06 -18.98
N GLU A 6 31.42 53.65 -19.83
CA GLU A 6 31.19 52.77 -20.97
C GLU A 6 31.05 51.29 -20.57
N ALA A 7 30.18 50.59 -21.30
CA ALA A 7 29.88 49.18 -21.17
C ALA A 7 30.72 48.33 -22.15
N GLY A 8 31.15 47.14 -21.70
CA GLY A 8 31.73 46.09 -22.55
C GLY A 8 31.88 44.77 -21.77
N GLY A 9 31.27 43.68 -22.25
CA GLY A 9 31.14 42.36 -21.58
C GLY A 9 32.44 41.54 -21.45
N PRO A 10 32.39 40.23 -21.09
CA PRO A 10 31.87 39.22 -22.02
C PRO A 10 31.07 38.03 -21.42
N SER A 11 30.59 37.23 -22.39
CA SER A 11 29.67 36.10 -22.39
C SER A 11 30.22 34.75 -21.91
N ALA A 12 29.32 33.96 -21.31
CA ALA A 12 29.16 32.50 -21.31
C ALA A 12 30.38 31.56 -21.10
N ALA A 13 30.33 30.78 -20.01
CA ALA A 13 30.72 29.36 -20.03
C ALA A 13 30.13 28.59 -18.82
N GLU A 14 29.35 27.57 -19.15
CA GLU A 14 29.27 26.25 -18.47
C GLU A 14 28.65 26.16 -17.05
N ARG A 15 27.37 25.78 -17.02
CA ARG A 15 26.78 25.08 -15.87
C ARG A 15 27.13 23.58 -15.98
N PRO A 16 27.71 22.94 -14.96
CA PRO A 16 28.06 21.54 -15.06
C PRO A 16 26.84 20.63 -15.14
N ALA A 17 27.05 19.54 -15.86
CA ALA A 17 26.12 18.48 -16.19
C ALA A 17 25.29 17.98 -15.00
N SER A 18 23.99 17.83 -15.24
CA SER A 18 23.10 17.01 -14.43
C SER A 18 23.61 15.57 -14.52
N THR A 19 24.37 15.16 -13.51
CA THR A 19 24.73 13.75 -13.34
C THR A 19 23.45 13.02 -12.99
N GLY A 20 23.04 12.11 -13.86
CA GLY A 20 21.92 11.21 -13.63
C GLY A 20 22.10 10.53 -12.28
N ALA A 21 21.22 10.86 -11.34
CA ALA A 21 21.01 10.03 -10.17
C ALA A 21 20.46 8.71 -10.69
N ALA A 22 21.34 7.72 -10.86
CA ALA A 22 20.93 6.33 -10.88
C ALA A 22 20.04 6.13 -9.65
N ALA A 23 18.74 5.90 -9.90
CA ALA A 23 17.77 5.69 -8.84
C ALA A 23 18.31 4.58 -7.94
N ALA A 24 18.66 4.95 -6.71
CA ALA A 24 19.18 4.02 -5.73
C ALA A 24 18.16 2.90 -5.51
N PRO A 25 18.57 1.63 -5.46
CA PRO A 25 17.67 0.49 -5.25
C PRO A 25 16.92 0.52 -3.90
N GLY A 26 17.18 1.50 -3.03
CA GLY A 26 16.48 1.72 -1.76
C GLY A 26 15.26 2.66 -1.81
N ALA A 27 15.02 3.40 -2.89
CA ALA A 27 13.92 4.36 -2.95
C ALA A 27 12.53 3.69 -2.93
N ALA A 28 12.37 2.59 -3.69
CA ALA A 28 11.10 1.84 -3.75
C ALA A 28 10.77 1.12 -2.42
N GLY A 29 11.78 0.58 -1.74
CA GLY A 29 11.62 -0.02 -0.41
C GLY A 29 11.20 1.00 0.64
N GLY A 30 11.75 2.21 0.58
CA GLY A 30 11.39 3.30 1.49
C GLY A 30 9.94 3.77 1.33
N GLU A 31 9.39 3.78 0.12
CA GLU A 31 8.00 4.19 -0.11
C GLU A 31 6.99 3.13 0.34
N ALA A 32 7.25 1.85 0.05
CA ALA A 32 6.42 0.75 0.52
C ALA A 32 6.42 0.66 2.06
N GLN A 33 7.58 0.87 2.70
CA GLN A 33 7.67 0.93 4.15
C GLN A 33 6.85 2.09 4.72
N ARG A 34 6.97 3.31 4.16
CA ARG A 34 6.15 4.45 4.59
C ARG A 34 4.65 4.19 4.46
N LEU A 35 4.24 3.51 3.39
CA LEU A 35 2.82 3.15 3.21
C LEU A 35 2.36 2.15 4.28
N GLY A 36 3.21 1.16 4.60
CA GLY A 36 2.98 0.24 5.72
C GLY A 36 2.80 1.00 7.04
N ASP A 37 3.71 1.92 7.36
CA ASP A 37 3.67 2.71 8.60
C ASP A 37 2.37 3.56 8.69
N VAL A 38 1.97 4.20 7.59
CA VAL A 38 0.72 4.98 7.51
C VAL A 38 -0.51 4.09 7.71
N LEU A 39 -0.49 2.88 7.15
CA LEU A 39 -1.59 1.94 7.27
C LEU A 39 -1.70 1.40 8.70
N ASP A 40 -0.59 1.07 9.33
CA ASP A 40 -0.54 0.60 10.72
C ASP A 40 -1.04 1.68 11.68
N GLU A 41 -0.62 2.94 11.48
CA GLU A 41 -1.15 4.08 12.25
C GLU A 41 -2.66 4.22 12.07
N TRP A 42 -3.14 4.17 10.83
CA TRP A 42 -4.56 4.26 10.53
C TRP A 42 -5.37 3.14 11.18
N VAL A 43 -4.92 1.88 11.04
CA VAL A 43 -5.58 0.70 11.64
C VAL A 43 -5.62 0.82 13.16
N SER A 44 -4.53 1.27 13.79
CA SER A 44 -4.46 1.52 15.23
C SER A 44 -5.48 2.57 15.68
N ARG A 45 -5.53 3.72 14.99
CA ARG A 45 -6.48 4.80 15.29
C ARG A 45 -7.93 4.40 15.07
N ALA A 46 -8.22 3.70 13.97
CA ALA A 46 -9.56 3.20 13.67
C ALA A 46 -10.02 2.16 14.69
N SER A 47 -9.13 1.23 15.08
CA SER A 47 -9.41 0.22 16.10
C SER A 47 -9.75 0.88 17.44
N THR A 48 -8.95 1.86 17.86
CA THR A 48 -9.21 2.64 19.08
C THR A 48 -10.56 3.34 19.01
N ALA A 49 -10.88 4.01 17.91
CA ALA A 49 -12.15 4.72 17.73
C ALA A 49 -13.37 3.78 17.75
N LEU A 50 -13.19 2.52 17.37
CA LEU A 50 -14.22 1.48 17.38
C LEU A 50 -14.26 0.67 18.69
N GLY A 51 -13.37 0.94 19.65
CA GLY A 51 -13.28 0.22 20.92
C GLY A 51 -12.75 -1.22 20.77
N LEU A 52 -11.89 -1.47 19.78
CA LEU A 52 -11.25 -2.76 19.54
C LEU A 52 -9.90 -2.82 20.26
N GLU A 53 -9.56 -3.99 20.80
CA GLU A 53 -8.25 -4.23 21.41
C GLU A 53 -7.13 -4.20 20.34
N PRO A 54 -5.92 -3.73 20.68
CA PRO A 54 -4.77 -3.81 19.80
C PRO A 54 -4.54 -5.23 19.29
N GLY A 55 -4.37 -5.39 17.97
CA GLY A 55 -4.18 -6.72 17.37
C GLY A 55 -5.46 -7.55 17.21
N SER A 56 -6.65 -6.97 17.43
CA SER A 56 -7.94 -7.65 17.14
C SER A 56 -8.11 -8.01 15.65
N VAL A 57 -7.37 -7.34 14.77
CA VAL A 57 -7.40 -7.57 13.32
C VAL A 57 -5.98 -7.82 12.82
N ASP A 58 -5.81 -8.92 12.08
CA ASP A 58 -4.62 -9.21 11.30
C ASP A 58 -4.72 -8.47 9.96
N ALA A 59 -4.15 -7.27 9.88
CA ALA A 59 -4.27 -6.40 8.71
C ALA A 59 -3.66 -7.04 7.46
N THR A 60 -2.51 -7.70 7.59
CA THR A 60 -1.84 -8.41 6.50
C THR A 60 -2.76 -9.48 5.92
N LEU A 61 -3.37 -10.31 6.76
CA LEU A 61 -4.32 -11.34 6.32
C LEU A 61 -5.49 -10.74 5.51
N ILE A 62 -6.08 -9.65 5.98
CA ILE A 62 -7.22 -9.02 5.31
C ILE A 62 -6.81 -8.39 3.97
N LEU A 63 -5.63 -7.77 3.90
CA LEU A 63 -5.13 -7.15 2.68
C LEU A 63 -4.74 -8.18 1.62
N ASP A 64 -4.15 -9.30 2.04
CA ASP A 64 -3.83 -10.41 1.15
C ASP A 64 -5.11 -11.08 0.63
N LEU A 65 -6.10 -11.32 1.49
CA LEU A 65 -7.42 -11.77 1.07
C LEU A 65 -8.06 -10.82 0.06
N ALA A 66 -8.03 -9.51 0.31
CA ALA A 66 -8.57 -8.50 -0.59
C ALA A 66 -7.86 -8.51 -1.95
N ARG A 67 -6.54 -8.69 -1.94
CA ARG A 67 -5.72 -8.83 -3.15
C ARG A 67 -6.15 -10.04 -3.96
N ASP A 68 -6.20 -11.21 -3.34
CA ASP A 68 -6.52 -12.48 -4.02
C ASP A 68 -7.94 -12.45 -4.60
N VAL A 69 -8.90 -11.92 -3.86
CA VAL A 69 -10.28 -11.74 -4.32
C VAL A 69 -10.38 -10.74 -5.46
N ALA A 70 -9.63 -9.64 -5.40
CA ALA A 70 -9.63 -8.65 -6.48
C ALA A 70 -9.08 -9.23 -7.79
N HIS A 71 -8.10 -10.13 -7.70
CA HIS A 71 -7.50 -10.83 -8.85
C HIS A 71 -8.36 -12.00 -9.35
N GLY A 72 -8.93 -12.80 -8.45
CA GLY A 72 -9.67 -14.01 -8.78
C GLY A 72 -11.15 -13.81 -9.11
N VAL A 73 -11.75 -12.70 -8.68
CA VAL A 73 -13.17 -12.41 -8.90
C VAL A 73 -13.34 -11.12 -9.69
N ALA A 74 -13.15 -9.98 -9.03
CA ALA A 74 -13.18 -8.64 -9.62
C ALA A 74 -12.80 -7.60 -8.54
N ARG A 75 -12.28 -6.45 -8.96
CA ARG A 75 -11.89 -5.38 -8.01
C ARG A 75 -12.99 -4.96 -6.99
N PRO A 76 -14.28 -4.84 -7.35
CA PRO A 76 -15.34 -4.53 -6.38
C PRO A 76 -15.58 -5.63 -5.33
N ALA A 77 -15.16 -6.87 -5.58
CA ALA A 77 -15.39 -7.99 -4.66
C ALA A 77 -14.53 -7.89 -3.39
N ALA A 78 -13.40 -7.19 -3.43
CA ALA A 78 -12.48 -7.03 -2.30
C ALA A 78 -13.16 -6.40 -1.06
N PRO A 79 -13.74 -5.18 -1.13
CA PRO A 79 -14.41 -4.59 0.05
C PRO A 79 -15.64 -5.38 0.50
N LEU A 80 -16.39 -5.99 -0.43
CA LEU A 80 -17.55 -6.83 -0.10
C LEU A 80 -17.13 -8.07 0.69
N THR A 81 -16.02 -8.70 0.29
CA THR A 81 -15.48 -9.87 0.96
C THR A 81 -14.96 -9.54 2.35
N GLY A 82 -14.23 -8.43 2.51
CA GLY A 82 -13.78 -7.98 3.82
C GLY A 82 -14.94 -7.79 4.80
N PHE A 83 -16.04 -7.18 4.33
CA PHE A 83 -17.26 -7.05 5.13
C PHE A 83 -17.89 -8.40 5.50
N LEU A 84 -18.01 -9.33 4.55
CA LEU A 84 -18.60 -10.66 4.78
C LEU A 84 -17.76 -11.49 5.77
N VAL A 85 -16.44 -11.46 5.65
CA VAL A 85 -15.50 -12.13 6.58
C VAL A 85 -15.66 -11.56 7.98
N GLY A 86 -15.66 -10.22 8.12
CA GLY A 86 -15.88 -9.56 9.40
C GLY A 86 -17.24 -9.92 10.02
N LEU A 87 -18.30 -9.91 9.22
CA LEU A 87 -19.66 -10.26 9.67
C LEU A 87 -19.75 -11.73 10.11
N ALA A 88 -19.14 -12.65 9.37
CA ALA A 88 -19.11 -14.08 9.70
C ALA A 88 -18.29 -14.35 10.96
N ALA A 89 -17.13 -13.70 11.11
CA ALA A 89 -16.29 -13.82 12.30
C ALA A 89 -16.97 -13.24 13.54
N GLY A 90 -17.59 -12.06 13.44
CA GLY A 90 -18.32 -11.43 14.54
C GLY A 90 -19.48 -12.29 15.04
N ARG A 91 -20.15 -13.03 14.15
CA ARG A 91 -21.19 -14.02 14.52
C ARG A 91 -20.66 -15.22 15.32
N ARG A 92 -19.35 -15.49 15.30
CA ARG A 92 -18.71 -16.59 16.03
C ARG A 92 -17.97 -16.17 17.29
N GLY A 93 -17.99 -14.88 17.63
CA GLY A 93 -17.30 -14.33 18.81
C GLY A 93 -16.19 -13.35 18.47
N GLY A 94 -15.82 -13.22 17.19
CA GLY A 94 -14.93 -12.16 16.71
C GLY A 94 -13.46 -12.36 17.06
N SER A 95 -13.02 -13.58 17.35
CA SER A 95 -11.60 -13.85 17.59
C SER A 95 -10.78 -13.78 16.30
N ALA A 96 -9.47 -13.59 16.40
CA ALA A 96 -8.56 -13.67 15.24
C ALA A 96 -8.63 -15.03 14.54
N ALA A 97 -8.91 -16.10 15.29
CA ALA A 97 -9.15 -17.43 14.72
C ALA A 97 -10.46 -17.49 13.90
N ASP A 98 -11.51 -16.81 14.36
CA ASP A 98 -12.77 -16.71 13.61
C ASP A 98 -12.61 -15.96 12.29
N VAL A 99 -11.82 -14.88 12.29
CA VAL A 99 -11.46 -14.13 11.08
C VAL A 99 -10.69 -15.02 10.11
N ARG A 100 -9.65 -15.72 10.59
CA ARG A 100 -8.85 -16.64 9.77
C ARG A 100 -9.72 -17.76 9.18
N ALA A 101 -10.57 -18.40 9.98
CA ALA A 101 -11.48 -19.43 9.48
C ALA A 101 -12.48 -18.91 8.41
N ALA A 102 -12.98 -17.67 8.55
CA ALA A 102 -13.80 -17.05 7.51
C ALA A 102 -13.01 -16.75 6.24
N ALA A 103 -11.78 -16.23 6.37
CA ALA A 103 -10.90 -15.96 5.24
C ALA A 103 -10.57 -17.25 4.48
N ASP A 104 -10.17 -18.32 5.18
CA ASP A 104 -9.88 -19.63 4.60
C ASP A 104 -11.07 -20.18 3.81
N THR A 105 -12.29 -20.01 4.35
CA THR A 105 -13.52 -20.41 3.66
C THR A 105 -13.69 -19.66 2.34
N VAL A 106 -13.40 -18.36 2.29
CA VAL A 106 -13.53 -17.56 1.07
C VAL A 106 -12.41 -17.87 0.07
N LEU A 107 -11.18 -18.03 0.54
CA LEU A 107 -10.04 -18.39 -0.31
C LEU A 107 -10.28 -19.72 -1.03
N ALA A 108 -10.92 -20.69 -0.37
CA ALA A 108 -11.30 -21.97 -0.97
C ALA A 108 -12.37 -21.85 -2.09
N LEU A 109 -13.03 -20.70 -2.25
CA LEU A 109 -13.99 -20.44 -3.34
C LEU A 109 -13.36 -19.77 -4.56
N LEU A 110 -12.12 -19.28 -4.45
CA LEU A 110 -11.46 -18.63 -5.57
C LEU A 110 -11.19 -19.67 -6.67
N PRO A 111 -11.35 -19.30 -7.94
CA PRO A 111 -10.97 -20.18 -9.03
C PRO A 111 -9.48 -20.51 -8.92
N GLU A 112 -9.13 -21.78 -9.20
CA GLU A 112 -7.73 -22.17 -9.37
C GLU A 112 -7.12 -21.30 -10.47
N HIS A 113 -6.13 -20.49 -10.11
CA HIS A 113 -5.43 -19.68 -11.08
C HIS A 113 -4.42 -20.57 -11.80
N ASP A 114 -4.71 -20.89 -13.05
CA ASP A 114 -3.73 -21.52 -13.95
C ASP A 114 -2.57 -20.53 -14.11
N SER A 115 -1.50 -20.77 -13.35
CA SER A 115 -0.28 -19.95 -13.41
C SER A 115 0.48 -20.31 -14.68
N LYS A 116 0.03 -19.83 -15.86
CA LYS A 116 0.86 -19.75 -17.07
C LYS A 116 0.29 -18.94 -18.25
N HIS A 117 1.20 -18.20 -18.88
CA HIS A 117 1.17 -17.44 -20.16
C HIS A 117 0.58 -16.02 -20.06
N ASP A 118 1.27 -14.91 -20.37
CA ASP A 118 2.41 -14.58 -21.26
C ASP A 118 3.09 -13.28 -20.76
N GLY A 119 4.36 -12.94 -21.00
CA GLY A 119 5.44 -13.46 -21.84
C GLY A 119 6.67 -12.55 -21.67
#